data_AF-A0AAE0EUS6-F1
#
_entry.id   AF-A0AAE0EUS6-F1
#
_cell.length_a   1.000
_cell.length_b   1.000
_cell.length_c   1.000
_cell.angle_alpha   90.00
_cell.angle_beta   90.00
_cell.angle_gamma   90.00
#
_symmetry.space_group_name_H-M   'P 1'
#
loop_
_entity.id
_entity.type
_entity.pdbx_description
1 polymer ?
#
loop_
_entity_poly.entity_id
_entity_poly.type
_entity_poly.pdbx_seq_one_letter_code
_entity_poly.pdbx_strand_id
1 'polypeptide(L)'
;MASIARGDFQRLLMRSIQTLLGSSSAPTIGASQRADRDLQLHADQRSTVTRGKAAYLVPRAAGGLRCRVQRRQFMYAHDGDCNGVLYHIGTSCGKTAFRNPAVMKQIVITASSPTSRFTNPARLSSRTFVESSSALPRQEQGQQSSWWRVDFGEQRRIMCDYYTVRHDGSQDFARDWSLQGSEDEENWVDLRRHENDRTITSRGQYASFPVTGHAALLPFRWLQVASTHKCSDGDGGRRERCPKLCIGALEFYGVLQLLNQ
;
A
#
# COMPACT_ATOMS: atom_id res chain seq x y z
N MET A 1 12.48 -50.82 -24.05
CA MET A 1 11.96 -51.69 -22.97
C MET A 1 12.06 -50.88 -21.68
N ALA A 2 11.03 -50.51 -20.92
CA ALA A 2 9.62 -50.90 -20.87
C ALA A 2 8.75 -49.67 -20.57
N SER A 3 7.49 -49.76 -21.00
CA SER A 3 6.37 -48.83 -20.88
C SER A 3 5.38 -49.34 -19.82
N ILE A 4 4.29 -48.58 -19.57
CA ILE A 4 3.05 -48.90 -18.84
C ILE A 4 3.04 -48.34 -17.39
N ALA A 5 2.05 -47.60 -16.87
CA ALA A 5 0.69 -47.27 -17.33
C ALA A 5 0.21 -45.90 -16.80
N ARG A 6 -0.65 -45.26 -17.59
CA ARG A 6 -1.65 -44.26 -17.17
C ARG A 6 -2.92 -45.02 -16.71
N GLY A 7 -3.63 -44.51 -15.70
CA GLY A 7 -5.04 -44.88 -15.47
C GLY A 7 -5.52 -44.68 -14.03
N ASP A 8 -6.79 -44.28 -13.92
CA ASP A 8 -7.69 -44.31 -12.75
C ASP A 8 -7.60 -43.12 -11.77
N PHE A 9 -8.27 -42.00 -12.03
CA PHE A 9 -9.73 -41.75 -12.11
C PHE A 9 -10.43 -41.79 -10.75
N GLN A 10 -10.71 -40.58 -10.24
CA GLN A 10 -11.91 -40.21 -9.50
C GLN A 10 -12.66 -41.34 -8.76
N ARG A 11 -12.19 -41.72 -7.57
CA ARG A 11 -13.01 -42.39 -6.54
C ARG A 11 -12.43 -42.13 -5.16
N LEU A 12 -12.74 -40.98 -4.54
CA LEU A 12 -12.78 -40.79 -3.07
C LEU A 12 -13.32 -39.39 -2.74
N LEU A 13 -14.45 -39.04 -3.36
CA LEU A 13 -15.42 -38.12 -2.79
C LEU A 13 -16.58 -39.00 -2.32
N MET A 14 -17.16 -38.71 -1.14
CA MET A 14 -18.24 -39.43 -0.46
C MET A 14 -17.82 -40.65 0.37
N ARG A 15 -17.44 -40.40 1.63
CA ARG A 15 -17.83 -41.18 2.83
C ARG A 15 -17.27 -40.52 4.08
N SER A 16 -18.07 -39.65 4.70
CA SER A 16 -18.05 -39.35 6.14
C SER A 16 -19.30 -38.54 6.47
N ILE A 17 -20.40 -39.25 6.69
CA ILE A 17 -21.67 -38.73 7.18
C ILE A 17 -21.91 -39.32 8.58
N GLN A 18 -22.10 -38.41 9.53
CA GLN A 18 -22.92 -38.47 10.76
C GLN A 18 -22.69 -39.58 11.79
N THR A 19 -22.27 -39.15 12.98
CA THR A 19 -23.04 -39.40 14.22
C THR A 19 -22.82 -38.23 15.18
N LEU A 20 -23.89 -37.49 15.52
CA LEU A 20 -24.28 -37.07 16.88
C LEU A 20 -25.39 -36.01 16.78
N LEU A 21 -26.61 -36.50 17.03
CA LEU A 21 -27.83 -35.72 17.20
C LEU A 21 -27.88 -35.13 18.61
N GLY A 22 -28.20 -33.84 18.71
CA GLY A 22 -28.56 -33.14 19.95
C GLY A 22 -29.66 -32.14 19.63
N SER A 23 -30.83 -32.34 20.25
CA SER A 23 -32.14 -31.77 19.97
C SER A 23 -32.45 -30.43 20.66
N SER A 24 -33.45 -29.72 20.10
CA SER A 24 -34.41 -28.80 20.77
C SER A 24 -33.89 -27.39 21.10
N SER A 25 -34.61 -26.27 20.97
CA SER A 25 -35.90 -25.86 20.40
C SER A 25 -35.94 -24.33 20.51
N ALA A 26 -36.38 -23.61 19.47
CA ALA A 26 -36.59 -22.16 19.51
C ALA A 26 -37.99 -21.81 20.05
N PRO A 27 -38.20 -20.65 20.71
CA PRO A 27 -39.52 -20.10 20.85
C PRO A 27 -39.73 -18.78 20.09
N THR A 28 -40.97 -18.71 19.63
CA THR A 28 -41.72 -17.77 18.81
C THR A 28 -41.88 -16.35 19.36
N ILE A 29 -42.05 -15.45 18.41
CA ILE A 29 -42.50 -14.05 18.45
C ILE A 29 -43.80 -13.86 19.25
N GLY A 30 -43.86 -12.82 20.08
CA GLY A 30 -45.09 -12.35 20.73
C GLY A 30 -45.16 -10.83 20.74
N ALA A 31 -46.04 -10.28 19.90
CA ALA A 31 -46.46 -8.89 19.91
C ALA A 31 -47.42 -8.64 21.10
N SER A 32 -47.35 -7.45 21.71
CA SER A 32 -48.41 -6.93 22.57
C SER A 32 -48.42 -5.39 22.54
N GLN A 33 -49.36 -4.85 21.77
CA GLN A 33 -49.89 -3.49 21.89
C GLN A 33 -51.03 -3.50 22.92
N ARG A 34 -50.98 -2.58 23.89
CA ARG A 34 -52.12 -1.95 24.61
C ARG A 34 -51.59 -0.59 25.08
N ALA A 35 -52.07 0.57 24.59
CA ALA A 35 -53.39 1.19 24.71
C ALA A 35 -53.69 1.69 26.14
N ASP A 36 -53.55 3.00 26.33
CA ASP A 36 -54.46 3.90 27.10
C ASP A 36 -54.01 5.34 26.77
N ARG A 37 -54.72 6.09 25.93
CA ARG A 37 -55.93 6.90 26.20
C ARG A 37 -55.79 7.83 27.40
N ASP A 38 -55.57 9.11 27.09
CA ASP A 38 -56.20 10.21 27.81
C ASP A 38 -56.58 11.34 26.83
N LEU A 39 -57.85 11.77 26.95
CA LEU A 39 -58.48 12.94 26.33
C LEU A 39 -57.82 14.23 26.90
N GLN A 40 -57.89 15.44 26.33
CA GLN A 40 -59.09 16.16 25.92
C GLN A 40 -58.72 17.53 25.28
N LEU A 41 -59.27 17.78 24.08
CA LEU A 41 -59.95 19.00 23.55
C LEU A 41 -59.38 20.44 23.59
N HIS A 42 -59.73 21.14 22.49
CA HIS A 42 -59.87 22.59 22.23
C HIS A 42 -58.58 23.35 21.86
N ALA A 43 -58.51 24.24 20.87
CA ALA A 43 -59.50 24.79 19.94
C ALA A 43 -58.78 25.38 18.71
N ASP A 44 -59.58 25.53 17.66
CA ASP A 44 -59.36 26.29 16.43
C ASP A 44 -58.83 27.72 16.68
N GLN A 45 -57.88 28.18 15.85
CA GLN A 45 -57.89 29.54 15.28
C GLN A 45 -56.72 29.76 14.31
N ARG A 46 -57.10 30.00 13.05
CA ARG A 46 -56.24 30.57 12.00
C ARG A 46 -55.73 31.95 12.43
N SER A 47 -54.44 32.21 12.24
CA SER A 47 -53.96 33.55 11.90
C SER A 47 -52.83 33.48 10.89
N THR A 48 -53.09 34.08 9.73
CA THR A 48 -52.12 34.42 8.70
C THR A 48 -51.31 35.62 9.16
N VAL A 49 -50.00 35.46 9.34
CA VAL A 49 -49.05 36.57 9.43
C VAL A 49 -47.88 36.29 8.49
N THR A 50 -47.80 37.15 7.47
CA THR A 50 -46.73 37.36 6.52
C THR A 50 -45.38 37.43 7.22
N ARG A 51 -44.44 36.53 6.88
CA ARG A 51 -43.05 36.61 7.35
C ARG A 51 -42.12 36.81 6.16
N GLY A 52 -41.51 37.99 6.15
CA GLY A 52 -40.53 38.42 5.17
C GLY A 52 -39.25 37.58 5.17
N LYS A 53 -38.53 37.73 4.06
CA LYS A 53 -37.19 37.23 3.74
C LYS A 53 -36.29 37.05 4.98
N ALA A 54 -35.97 35.81 5.32
CA ALA A 54 -34.75 35.49 6.03
C ALA A 54 -33.70 35.11 4.98
N ALA A 55 -32.91 36.10 4.55
CA ALA A 55 -31.64 35.81 3.91
C ALA A 55 -30.79 35.07 4.94
N TYR A 56 -30.45 33.81 4.67
CA TYR A 56 -29.40 33.13 5.41
C TYR A 56 -28.10 33.87 5.13
N LEU A 57 -27.77 34.82 6.00
CA LEU A 57 -26.43 35.37 6.10
C LEU A 57 -25.54 34.20 6.54
N VAL A 58 -24.96 33.52 5.56
CA VAL A 58 -23.78 32.69 5.78
C VAL A 58 -22.73 33.63 6.40
N PRO A 59 -22.25 33.38 7.63
CA PRO A 59 -21.16 34.15 8.17
C PRO A 59 -20.00 34.03 7.19
N ARG A 60 -19.60 35.16 6.61
CA ARG A 60 -18.42 35.26 5.77
C ARG A 60 -17.23 34.98 6.68
N ALA A 61 -16.81 33.72 6.74
CA ALA A 61 -15.60 33.32 7.45
C ALA A 61 -14.46 34.18 6.92
N ALA A 62 -13.81 34.89 7.84
CA ALA A 62 -12.57 35.58 7.60
C ALA A 62 -11.60 34.62 6.90
N GLY A 63 -10.88 35.13 5.89
CA GLY A 63 -10.05 34.34 5.00
C GLY A 63 -9.01 33.52 5.75
N GLY A 64 -9.34 32.25 6.02
CA GLY A 64 -8.34 31.22 6.26
C GLY A 64 -7.65 30.95 4.92
N LEU A 65 -6.33 31.03 4.89
CA LEU A 65 -5.53 30.50 3.78
C LEU A 65 -5.93 29.04 3.58
N ARG A 66 -6.78 28.77 2.58
CA ARG A 66 -7.02 27.40 2.13
C ARG A 66 -5.73 26.97 1.43
N CYS A 67 -4.91 26.18 2.11
CA CYS A 67 -3.85 25.41 1.46
C CYS A 67 -4.51 24.60 0.34
N ARG A 68 -4.33 25.03 -0.91
CA ARG A 68 -4.93 24.37 -2.06
C ARG A 68 -4.08 23.13 -2.34
N VAL A 69 -4.48 22.00 -1.78
CA VAL A 69 -3.87 20.70 -2.11
C VAL A 69 -4.24 20.35 -3.53
N GLN A 70 -3.26 20.33 -4.44
CA GLN A 70 -3.47 19.80 -5.79
C GLN A 70 -3.34 18.28 -5.75
N ARG A 71 -4.18 17.56 -6.49
CA ARG A 71 -4.16 16.10 -6.56
C ARG A 71 -4.04 15.65 -8.00
N ARG A 72 -3.22 14.63 -8.25
CA ARG A 72 -3.07 14.00 -9.55
C ARG A 72 -3.08 12.49 -9.40
N GLN A 73 -3.95 11.81 -10.16
CA GLN A 73 -4.02 10.36 -10.22
C GLN A 73 -2.99 9.82 -11.21
N PHE A 74 -2.32 8.76 -10.83
CA PHE A 74 -1.42 7.95 -11.64
C PHE A 74 -1.95 6.53 -11.62
N MET A 75 -2.11 5.91 -12.79
CA MET A 75 -2.71 4.59 -12.92
C MET A 75 -1.70 3.63 -13.54
N TYR A 76 -1.55 2.46 -12.91
CA TYR A 76 -0.81 1.36 -13.49
C TYR A 76 -1.50 0.90 -14.79
N ALA A 77 -0.73 0.76 -15.85
CA ALA A 77 -1.18 0.20 -17.12
C ALA A 77 -0.51 -1.14 -17.41
N HIS A 78 0.81 -1.20 -17.25
CA HIS A 78 1.60 -2.42 -17.39
C HIS A 78 2.98 -2.26 -16.74
N ASP A 79 3.69 -3.38 -16.59
CA ASP A 79 5.04 -3.39 -16.06
C ASP A 79 5.98 -2.49 -16.87
N GLY A 80 6.70 -1.62 -16.19
CA GLY A 80 7.64 -0.68 -16.81
C GLY A 80 6.98 0.44 -17.64
N ASP A 81 5.69 0.73 -17.44
CA ASP A 81 5.02 1.87 -18.07
C ASP A 81 5.63 3.24 -17.67
N CYS A 82 5.13 4.32 -18.26
CA CYS A 82 5.56 5.69 -17.99
C CYS A 82 4.51 6.49 -17.19
N ASN A 83 3.63 5.80 -16.47
CA ASN A 83 2.46 6.40 -15.83
C ASN A 83 2.64 6.59 -14.32
N GLY A 84 3.76 6.16 -13.74
CA GLY A 84 4.00 6.24 -12.30
C GLY A 84 4.48 7.61 -11.80
N VAL A 85 4.49 7.74 -10.48
CA VAL A 85 4.84 8.97 -9.77
C VAL A 85 6.32 9.33 -9.95
N LEU A 86 7.25 8.37 -9.88
CA LEU A 86 8.68 8.65 -10.04
C LEU A 86 8.98 9.09 -11.47
N TYR A 87 8.35 8.45 -12.47
CA TYR A 87 8.42 8.90 -13.86
C TYR A 87 7.90 10.34 -14.03
N HIS A 88 6.76 10.66 -13.42
CA HIS A 88 6.19 12.01 -13.49
C HIS A 88 7.12 13.08 -12.89
N ILE A 89 7.71 12.81 -11.73
CA ILE A 89 8.70 13.70 -11.12
C ILE A 89 9.95 13.81 -12.01
N GLY A 90 10.40 12.67 -12.56
CA GLY A 90 11.55 12.59 -13.47
C GLY A 90 11.40 13.36 -14.78
N THR A 91 10.17 13.66 -15.20
CA THR A 91 9.86 14.44 -16.43
C THR A 91 9.50 15.90 -16.11
N SER A 92 9.85 16.41 -14.93
CA SER A 92 9.45 17.75 -14.47
C SER A 92 7.94 17.98 -14.61
N CYS A 93 7.17 16.99 -14.17
CA CYS A 93 5.72 16.93 -14.29
C CYS A 93 5.21 16.84 -15.75
N GLY A 94 5.92 16.12 -16.61
CA GLY A 94 5.60 15.95 -18.04
C GLY A 94 6.08 17.09 -18.95
N LYS A 95 6.92 18.01 -18.46
CA LYS A 95 7.43 19.16 -19.21
C LYS A 95 8.73 18.87 -19.95
N THR A 96 9.47 17.84 -19.56
CA THR A 96 10.79 17.51 -20.09
C THR A 96 10.94 16.01 -20.32
N ALA A 97 11.95 15.62 -21.10
CA ALA A 97 12.36 14.22 -21.22
C ALA A 97 12.77 13.67 -19.85
N PHE A 98 12.56 12.37 -19.64
CA PHE A 98 12.86 11.73 -18.37
C PHE A 98 14.32 11.91 -17.98
N ARG A 99 14.53 12.46 -16.80
CA ARG A 99 15.78 12.43 -16.05
C ARG A 99 15.50 11.76 -14.71
N ASN A 100 16.48 11.04 -14.19
CA ASN A 100 16.30 10.32 -12.94
C ASN A 100 15.98 11.31 -11.79
N PRO A 101 14.82 11.16 -11.10
CA PRO A 101 14.38 12.13 -10.11
C PRO A 101 15.30 12.20 -8.87
N ALA A 102 15.95 11.09 -8.49
CA ALA A 102 16.94 11.09 -7.42
C ALA A 102 18.22 11.85 -7.81
N VAL A 103 18.68 11.70 -9.07
CA VAL A 103 19.83 12.46 -9.60
C VAL A 103 19.52 13.95 -9.69
N MET A 104 18.29 14.31 -10.04
CA MET A 104 17.81 15.70 -10.04
C MET A 104 17.52 16.24 -8.64
N LYS A 105 17.69 15.44 -7.58
CA LYS A 105 17.38 15.80 -6.18
C LYS A 105 15.93 16.24 -5.98
N GLN A 106 15.00 15.74 -6.80
CA GLN A 106 13.57 15.97 -6.62
C GLN A 106 12.96 14.98 -5.61
N ILE A 107 13.61 13.84 -5.40
CA ILE A 107 13.32 12.88 -4.33
C ILE A 107 14.64 12.48 -3.68
N VAL A 108 14.56 11.91 -2.48
CA VAL A 108 15.71 11.27 -1.84
C VAL A 108 15.44 9.78 -1.75
N ILE A 109 16.40 8.96 -2.16
CA ILE A 109 16.34 7.51 -2.00
C ILE A 109 17.46 7.10 -1.06
N THR A 110 17.13 6.28 -0.07
CA THR A 110 18.08 5.72 0.90
C THR A 110 17.90 4.19 0.99
N ALA A 111 18.90 3.54 1.57
CA ALA A 111 18.91 2.10 1.78
C ALA A 111 19.35 1.79 3.21
N SER A 112 18.97 0.60 3.69
CA SER A 112 19.49 0.08 4.95
C SER A 112 21.02 -0.04 4.93
N SER A 113 21.67 -0.32 3.80
CA SER A 113 23.13 -0.39 3.73
C SER A 113 23.79 0.91 3.24
N PRO A 114 25.04 1.20 3.62
CA PRO A 114 25.79 2.33 3.06
C PRO A 114 25.93 2.22 1.53
N THR A 115 26.07 3.38 0.88
CA THR A 115 26.32 3.44 -0.57
C THR A 115 27.58 2.66 -0.94
N SER A 116 27.48 1.84 -1.98
CA SER A 116 28.58 1.02 -2.50
C SER A 116 28.37 0.72 -3.99
N ARG A 117 29.25 -0.09 -4.60
CA ARG A 117 29.05 -0.58 -5.98
C ARG A 117 27.76 -1.39 -6.17
N PHE A 118 27.24 -1.98 -5.08
CA PHE A 118 26.03 -2.79 -5.06
C PHE A 118 24.82 -2.04 -4.51
N THR A 119 25.03 -1.03 -3.66
CA THR A 119 23.96 -0.21 -3.08
C THR A 119 24.09 1.20 -3.64
N ASN A 120 23.38 1.51 -4.71
CA ASN A 120 23.33 2.86 -5.27
C ASN A 120 21.87 3.32 -5.33
N PRO A 121 21.42 4.19 -4.41
CA PRO A 121 20.03 4.61 -4.33
C PRO A 121 19.46 5.22 -5.61
N ALA A 122 20.28 5.90 -6.42
CA ALA A 122 19.82 6.46 -7.67
C ALA A 122 19.36 5.38 -8.67
N ARG A 123 19.88 4.13 -8.57
CA ARG A 123 19.49 3.04 -9.48
C ARG A 123 18.01 2.68 -9.35
N LEU A 124 17.42 2.81 -8.16
CA LEU A 124 16.03 2.45 -7.92
C LEU A 124 15.01 3.26 -8.71
N SER A 125 15.31 4.52 -9.01
CA SER A 125 14.45 5.35 -9.88
C SER A 125 15.01 5.43 -11.30
N SER A 126 15.95 4.55 -11.66
CA SER A 126 16.41 4.41 -13.03
C SER A 126 15.40 3.63 -13.86
N ARG A 127 15.36 3.97 -15.15
CA ARG A 127 14.59 3.23 -16.17
C ARG A 127 15.42 2.14 -16.83
N THR A 128 16.73 2.13 -16.59
CA THR A 128 17.66 1.13 -17.16
C THR A 128 17.73 -0.10 -16.28
N PHE A 129 17.87 -1.26 -16.93
CA PHE A 129 18.17 -2.49 -16.20
C PHE A 129 19.51 -2.34 -15.47
N VAL A 130 19.58 -2.88 -14.26
CA VAL A 130 20.79 -2.87 -13.42
C VAL A 130 21.11 -4.30 -12.99
N GLU A 131 22.36 -4.70 -13.20
CA GLU A 131 22.78 -6.06 -12.86
C GLU A 131 22.88 -6.31 -11.36
N SER A 132 23.19 -5.26 -10.59
CA SER A 132 23.30 -5.36 -9.14
C SER A 132 22.79 -4.10 -8.45
N SER A 133 21.81 -4.29 -7.57
CA SER A 133 21.23 -3.25 -6.73
C SER A 133 20.61 -3.91 -5.50
N SER A 134 21.37 -3.93 -4.40
CA SER A 134 20.95 -4.60 -3.16
C SER A 134 21.05 -3.70 -1.94
N ALA A 135 19.99 -3.70 -1.13
CA ALA A 135 20.03 -3.22 0.26
C ALA A 135 20.39 -4.40 1.17
N LEU A 136 21.45 -4.25 1.97
CA LEU A 136 21.89 -5.27 2.91
C LEU A 136 21.27 -5.03 4.30
N PRO A 137 21.17 -6.08 5.14
CA PRO A 137 20.57 -5.94 6.45
C PRO A 137 21.31 -4.92 7.30
N ARG A 138 20.56 -4.07 8.00
CA ARG A 138 21.03 -3.20 9.08
C ARG A 138 20.32 -3.57 10.36
N GLN A 139 21.05 -3.54 11.47
CA GLN A 139 20.44 -3.64 12.80
C GLN A 139 19.77 -2.32 13.16
N GLU A 140 18.45 -2.34 13.31
CA GLU A 140 17.63 -1.22 13.78
C GLU A 140 16.73 -1.73 14.89
N GLN A 141 16.77 -1.06 16.06
CA GLN A 141 15.92 -1.40 17.22
C GLN A 141 15.99 -2.88 17.64
N GLY A 142 17.17 -3.50 17.54
CA GLY A 142 17.38 -4.90 17.92
C GLY A 142 16.87 -5.93 16.91
N GLN A 143 16.48 -5.51 15.70
CA GLN A 143 16.10 -6.39 14.60
C GLN A 143 16.99 -6.11 13.38
N GLN A 144 17.37 -7.15 12.65
CA GLN A 144 18.02 -6.97 11.35
C GLN A 144 16.96 -6.85 10.26
N SER A 145 17.01 -5.78 9.47
CA SER A 145 16.12 -5.58 8.32
C SER A 145 16.86 -4.95 7.14
N SER A 146 16.50 -5.37 5.93
CA SER A 146 16.94 -4.76 4.68
C SER A 146 15.79 -3.92 4.12
N TRP A 147 16.06 -2.68 3.70
CA TRP A 147 15.04 -1.82 3.14
C TRP A 147 15.56 -0.84 2.10
N TRP A 148 14.66 -0.44 1.23
CA TRP A 148 14.82 0.66 0.29
C TRP A 148 13.72 1.70 0.55
N ARG A 149 14.10 2.96 0.71
CA ARG A 149 13.20 4.04 1.13
C ARG A 149 13.24 5.17 0.12
N VAL A 150 12.07 5.75 -0.15
CA VAL A 150 11.89 6.93 -0.99
C VAL A 150 11.21 8.02 -0.16
N ASP A 151 11.89 9.16 -0.01
CA ASP A 151 11.32 10.41 0.48
C ASP A 151 10.86 11.23 -0.72
N PHE A 152 9.55 11.48 -0.79
CA PHE A 152 8.96 12.32 -1.83
C PHE A 152 9.22 13.81 -1.58
N GLY A 153 9.71 14.23 -0.42
CA GLY A 153 9.97 15.62 -0.04
C GLY A 153 8.77 16.29 0.63
N GLU A 154 9.03 17.42 1.30
CA GLU A 154 8.07 18.09 2.19
C GLU A 154 6.74 18.47 1.53
N GLN A 155 6.77 18.81 0.24
CA GLN A 155 5.61 19.30 -0.51
C GLN A 155 4.77 18.18 -1.13
N ARG A 156 5.18 16.92 -1.01
CA ARG A 156 4.51 15.79 -1.69
C ARG A 156 4.04 14.76 -0.69
N ARG A 157 2.84 14.23 -0.92
CA ARG A 157 2.32 13.03 -0.27
C ARG A 157 1.72 12.10 -1.31
N ILE A 158 1.83 10.80 -1.11
CA ILE A 158 1.24 9.79 -1.99
C ILE A 158 0.24 8.94 -1.21
N MET A 159 -0.96 8.81 -1.76
CA MET A 159 -1.90 7.75 -1.39
C MET A 159 -1.68 6.62 -2.40
N CYS A 160 -0.93 5.60 -1.99
CA CYS A 160 -0.40 4.56 -2.87
C CYS A 160 -1.43 3.44 -3.06
N ASP A 161 -1.92 3.23 -4.28
CA ASP A 161 -2.90 2.19 -4.63
C ASP A 161 -2.31 1.08 -5.52
N TYR A 162 -1.08 1.25 -6.00
CA TYR A 162 -0.34 0.25 -6.78
C TYR A 162 1.15 0.54 -6.69
N TYR A 163 1.97 -0.51 -6.80
CA TYR A 163 3.41 -0.34 -6.97
C TYR A 163 4.01 -1.42 -7.86
N THR A 164 5.14 -1.11 -8.46
CA THR A 164 5.92 -1.99 -9.31
C THR A 164 7.33 -2.11 -8.78
N VAL A 165 7.83 -3.33 -8.74
CA VAL A 165 9.22 -3.68 -8.43
C VAL A 165 9.83 -4.29 -9.69
N ARG A 166 11.06 -3.90 -10.02
CA ARG A 166 11.91 -4.67 -10.93
C ARG A 166 13.03 -5.30 -10.15
N HIS A 167 13.15 -6.62 -10.21
CA HIS A 167 14.29 -7.35 -9.67
C HIS A 167 15.58 -6.92 -10.36
N ASP A 168 16.70 -6.94 -9.64
CA ASP A 168 18.01 -6.69 -10.26
C ASP A 168 18.49 -7.92 -11.06
N GLY A 169 19.77 -7.95 -11.43
CA GLY A 169 20.39 -9.08 -12.09
C GLY A 169 20.85 -10.20 -11.15
N SER A 170 20.51 -10.22 -9.87
CA SER A 170 20.90 -11.29 -8.95
C SER A 170 19.97 -12.51 -9.03
N GLN A 171 20.36 -13.62 -8.39
CA GLN A 171 19.53 -14.81 -8.22
C GLN A 171 18.84 -14.86 -6.84
N ASP A 172 18.96 -13.79 -6.05
CA ASP A 172 18.43 -13.71 -4.70
C ASP A 172 17.05 -13.05 -4.70
N PHE A 173 16.03 -13.84 -5.04
CA PHE A 173 14.66 -13.35 -5.12
C PHE A 173 14.05 -13.17 -3.71
N ALA A 174 13.56 -11.97 -3.42
CA ALA A 174 12.82 -11.70 -2.19
C ALA A 174 11.55 -12.58 -2.15
N ARG A 175 11.21 -13.06 -0.94
CA ARG A 175 10.01 -13.87 -0.67
C ARG A 175 9.10 -13.22 0.36
N ASP A 176 9.71 -12.55 1.34
CA ASP A 176 9.01 -11.92 2.45
C ASP A 176 9.41 -10.45 2.54
N TRP A 177 8.47 -9.57 2.21
CA TRP A 177 8.66 -8.12 2.30
C TRP A 177 7.34 -7.40 2.53
N SER A 178 7.41 -6.13 2.91
CA SER A 178 6.25 -5.25 3.05
C SER A 178 6.53 -3.93 2.33
N LEU A 179 5.53 -3.41 1.63
CA LEU A 179 5.46 -2.01 1.28
C LEU A 179 4.88 -1.26 2.48
N GLN A 180 5.60 -0.25 2.96
CA GLN A 180 5.25 0.54 4.12
C GLN A 180 5.21 2.03 3.77
N GLY A 181 4.36 2.78 4.47
CA GLY A 181 4.28 4.25 4.38
C GLY A 181 4.53 4.92 5.72
N SER A 182 5.12 6.11 5.69
CA SER A 182 5.36 6.93 6.88
C SER A 182 5.17 8.43 6.58
N GLU A 183 4.76 9.16 7.61
CA GLU A 183 4.60 10.63 7.61
C GLU A 183 5.68 11.34 8.42
N ASP A 184 6.53 10.61 9.14
CA ASP A 184 7.55 11.16 10.05
C ASP A 184 8.90 10.42 9.96
N GLU A 185 9.02 9.41 9.08
CA GLU A 185 10.18 8.52 8.94
C GLU A 185 10.46 7.59 10.15
N GLU A 186 9.69 7.72 11.22
CA GLU A 186 9.85 6.95 12.46
C GLU A 186 8.76 5.87 12.60
N ASN A 187 7.50 6.25 12.34
CA ASN A 187 6.32 5.40 12.44
C ASN A 187 5.92 4.91 11.04
N TRP A 188 6.00 3.59 10.85
CA TRP A 188 5.74 2.94 9.56
C TRP A 188 4.44 2.12 9.62
N VAL A 189 3.57 2.32 8.64
CA VAL A 189 2.32 1.59 8.45
C VAL A 189 2.48 0.61 7.29
N ASP A 190 2.19 -0.66 7.53
CA ASP A 190 2.13 -1.68 6.46
C ASP A 190 0.98 -1.36 5.48
N LEU A 191 1.32 -1.14 4.21
CA LEU A 191 0.38 -0.93 3.12
C LEU A 191 0.07 -2.24 2.41
N ARG A 192 1.09 -3.08 2.22
CA ARG A 192 0.93 -4.41 1.65
C ARG A 192 2.06 -5.33 2.10
N ARG A 193 1.69 -6.47 2.66
CA ARG A 193 2.62 -7.51 3.10
C ARG A 193 2.64 -8.69 2.14
N HIS A 194 3.83 -9.21 1.89
CA HIS A 194 4.13 -10.36 1.06
C HIS A 194 4.78 -11.43 1.94
N GLU A 195 4.25 -12.65 1.88
CA GLU A 195 4.74 -13.81 2.63
C GLU A 195 4.92 -14.98 1.66
N ASN A 196 6.15 -15.51 1.58
CA ASN A 196 6.55 -16.55 0.63
C ASN A 196 6.07 -16.25 -0.82
N ASP A 197 6.17 -14.99 -1.25
CA ASP A 197 5.72 -14.54 -2.57
C ASP A 197 6.64 -15.07 -3.67
N ARG A 198 6.05 -15.74 -4.66
CA ARG A 198 6.74 -16.40 -5.77
C ARG A 198 6.51 -15.73 -7.12
N THR A 199 6.07 -14.47 -7.12
CA THR A 199 5.82 -13.72 -8.34
C THR A 199 7.12 -13.43 -9.09
N ILE A 200 8.17 -13.04 -8.36
CA ILE A 200 9.51 -12.78 -8.93
C ILE A 200 10.32 -14.07 -8.91
N THR A 201 10.66 -14.59 -10.09
CA THR A 201 11.42 -15.85 -10.27
C THR A 201 12.55 -15.72 -11.29
N SER A 202 12.74 -14.54 -11.88
CA SER A 202 13.72 -14.33 -12.94
C SER A 202 14.47 -13.01 -12.81
N ARG A 203 15.70 -12.98 -13.33
CA ARG A 203 16.58 -11.80 -13.33
C ARG A 203 15.91 -10.67 -14.12
N GLY A 204 15.92 -9.45 -13.59
CA GLY A 204 15.35 -8.29 -14.28
C GLY A 204 13.83 -8.28 -14.45
N GLN A 205 13.12 -9.26 -13.88
CA GLN A 205 11.68 -9.39 -13.97
C GLN A 205 10.98 -8.25 -13.23
N TYR A 206 9.89 -7.76 -13.83
CA TYR A 206 8.95 -6.87 -13.17
C TYR A 206 7.88 -7.69 -12.43
N ALA A 207 7.45 -7.17 -11.30
CA ALA A 207 6.24 -7.61 -10.63
C ALA A 207 5.52 -6.38 -10.08
N SER A 208 4.21 -6.36 -10.25
CA SER A 208 3.40 -5.21 -9.87
C SER A 208 2.18 -5.66 -9.08
N PHE A 209 1.80 -4.87 -8.09
CA PHE A 209 0.85 -5.30 -7.08
C PHE A 209 -0.11 -4.19 -6.69
N PRO A 210 -1.43 -4.47 -6.61
CA PRO A 210 -2.40 -3.53 -6.07
C PRO A 210 -2.20 -3.35 -4.56
N VAL A 211 -2.39 -2.13 -4.07
CA VAL A 211 -2.36 -1.79 -2.65
C VAL A 211 -3.78 -1.42 -2.24
N THR A 212 -4.35 -2.20 -1.33
CA THR A 212 -5.78 -2.12 -0.97
C THR A 212 -5.95 -1.97 0.53
N GLY A 213 -7.09 -1.41 0.95
CA GLY A 213 -7.44 -1.24 2.36
C GLY A 213 -7.27 0.19 2.83
N HIS A 214 -7.61 0.45 4.10
CA HIS A 214 -7.68 1.79 4.66
C HIS A 214 -6.34 2.53 4.63
N ALA A 215 -5.22 1.81 4.84
CA ALA A 215 -3.89 2.41 4.83
C ALA A 215 -3.51 2.97 3.45
N ALA A 216 -3.97 2.35 2.34
CA ALA A 216 -3.73 2.84 0.98
C ALA A 216 -4.33 4.24 0.71
N LEU A 217 -5.36 4.62 1.48
CA LEU A 217 -6.03 5.91 1.39
C LEU A 217 -5.35 7.01 2.21
N LEU A 218 -4.30 6.67 2.97
CA LEU A 218 -3.56 7.64 3.77
C LEU A 218 -2.45 8.29 2.93
N PRO A 219 -2.26 9.61 3.04
CA PRO A 219 -1.20 10.32 2.34
C PRO A 219 0.13 10.18 3.10
N PHE A 220 1.15 9.59 2.48
CA PHE A 220 2.49 9.42 3.07
C PHE A 220 3.55 10.23 2.34
N ARG A 221 4.52 10.80 3.08
CA ARG A 221 5.73 11.43 2.50
C ARG A 221 6.82 10.41 2.19
N TRP A 222 6.91 9.33 2.96
CA TRP A 222 7.88 8.28 2.73
C TRP A 222 7.18 6.98 2.37
N LEU A 223 7.75 6.27 1.40
CA LEU A 223 7.43 4.86 1.15
C LEU A 223 8.71 4.05 1.25
N GLN A 224 8.63 2.85 1.82
CA GLN A 224 9.73 1.90 1.81
C GLN A 224 9.27 0.49 1.48
N VAL A 225 10.16 -0.26 0.81
CA VAL A 225 10.05 -1.71 0.67
C VAL A 225 11.03 -2.31 1.64
N ALA A 226 10.54 -3.03 2.64
CA ALA A 226 11.33 -3.58 3.74
C ALA A 226 11.15 -5.09 3.85
N SER A 227 12.24 -5.81 4.12
CA SER A 227 12.19 -7.26 4.38
C SER A 227 11.42 -7.51 5.67
N THR A 228 10.51 -8.47 5.66
CA THR A 228 9.73 -8.87 6.85
C THR A 228 10.27 -10.11 7.53
N HIS A 229 11.22 -10.81 6.91
CA HIS A 229 11.89 -11.95 7.52
C HIS A 229 12.69 -11.47 8.73
N LYS A 230 12.40 -12.04 9.90
CA LYS A 230 13.19 -11.80 11.11
C LYS A 230 14.44 -12.65 11.07
N CYS A 231 15.58 -12.08 11.44
CA CYS A 231 16.75 -12.89 11.76
C CYS A 231 17.11 -12.61 13.20
N SER A 232 17.00 -13.65 14.01
CA SER A 232 17.58 -13.68 15.34
C SER A 232 19.06 -14.01 15.23
N ASP A 233 19.91 -13.28 15.95
CA ASP A 233 21.36 -13.52 16.01
C ASP A 233 21.75 -14.83 16.72
N GLY A 234 20.77 -15.66 17.12
CA GLY A 234 20.98 -16.89 17.87
C GLY A 234 20.41 -18.11 17.17
N ASP A 235 21.16 -18.69 16.23
CA ASP A 235 21.21 -20.16 16.14
C ASP A 235 22.55 -20.63 15.58
N GLY A 236 23.11 -21.64 16.24
CA GLY A 236 24.43 -22.18 15.96
C GLY A 236 24.50 -22.78 14.56
N GLY A 237 25.45 -22.29 13.76
CA GLY A 237 25.99 -23.03 12.60
C GLY A 237 25.23 -22.91 11.27
N ARG A 238 23.99 -22.41 11.23
CA ARG A 238 23.33 -21.97 9.99
C ARG A 238 22.87 -20.54 10.17
N ARG A 239 23.69 -19.58 9.74
CA ARG A 239 23.26 -18.18 9.63
C ARG A 239 22.00 -18.14 8.78
N GLU A 240 20.82 -18.04 9.40
CA GLU A 240 19.63 -17.50 8.75
C GLU A 240 20.00 -16.06 8.36
N ARG A 241 20.59 -15.94 7.17
CA ARG A 241 21.16 -14.70 6.70
C ARG A 241 19.98 -13.79 6.42
N CYS A 242 19.93 -12.63 7.07
CA CYS A 242 18.87 -11.69 6.77
C CYS A 242 18.82 -11.35 5.29
N PRO A 243 17.64 -11.49 4.67
CA PRO A 243 17.55 -11.43 3.23
C PRO A 243 17.89 -10.01 2.82
N LYS A 244 18.91 -9.89 1.97
CA LYS A 244 19.16 -8.66 1.23
C LYS A 244 17.97 -8.42 0.28
N LEU A 245 17.63 -7.15 0.06
CA LEU A 245 16.61 -6.79 -0.94
C LEU A 245 17.27 -6.35 -2.23
N CYS A 246 17.19 -7.23 -3.22
CA CYS A 246 17.72 -7.05 -4.56
C CYS A 246 16.67 -6.40 -5.47
N ILE A 247 16.64 -5.07 -5.54
CA ILE A 247 15.67 -4.30 -6.31
C ILE A 247 16.41 -3.37 -7.26
N GLY A 248 16.17 -3.54 -8.55
CA GLY A 248 16.76 -2.75 -9.62
C GLY A 248 15.97 -1.48 -9.94
N ALA A 249 14.64 -1.51 -9.80
CA ALA A 249 13.79 -0.33 -9.96
C ALA A 249 12.51 -0.41 -9.11
N LEU A 250 11.99 0.75 -8.73
CA LEU A 250 10.69 0.93 -8.08
C LEU A 250 9.87 1.94 -8.87
N GLU A 251 8.56 1.76 -8.86
CA GLU A 251 7.60 2.75 -9.34
C GLU A 251 6.33 2.67 -8.50
N PHE A 252 5.68 3.81 -8.27
CA PHE A 252 4.48 3.91 -7.43
C PHE A 252 3.34 4.58 -8.20
N TYR A 253 2.12 4.19 -7.89
CA TYR A 253 0.90 4.71 -8.49
C TYR A 253 -0.10 5.08 -7.41
N GLY A 254 -1.11 5.85 -7.81
CA GLY A 254 -2.13 6.38 -6.92
C GLY A 254 -2.24 7.88 -7.01
N VAL A 255 -2.69 8.51 -5.93
CA VAL A 255 -2.90 9.96 -5.90
C VAL A 255 -1.69 10.65 -5.30
N LEU A 256 -0.98 11.42 -6.11
CA LEU A 256 0.01 12.37 -5.63
C LEU A 256 -0.68 13.67 -5.21
N GLN A 257 -0.45 14.07 -3.96
CA GLN A 257 -0.86 15.36 -3.42
C GLN A 257 0.33 16.32 -3.42
N LEU A 258 0.11 17.54 -3.93
CA LEU A 258 1.03 18.66 -3.81
C LEU A 258 0.48 19.62 -2.76
N LEU A 259 1.27 19.83 -1.72
CA LEU A 259 0.99 20.76 -0.64
C LEU A 259 1.56 22.12 -1.05
N ASN A 260 0.67 23.05 -1.37
CA ASN A 260 1.06 24.43 -1.64
C ASN A 260 1.33 25.12 -0.30
N GLN A 261 2.55 25.62 -0.11
CA GLN A 261 2.87 26.53 1.00
C GLN A 261 2.23 27.90 0.78
#